data_AF-A0A524N0I7-F1
#
_entry.id   AF-A0A524N0I7-F1
#
_cell.length_a   1.000
_cell.length_b   1.000
_cell.length_c   1.000
_cell.angle_alpha   90.00
_cell.angle_beta   90.00
_cell.angle_gamma   90.00
#
_symmetry.space_group_name_H-M   'P 1'
#
loop_
_entity.id
_entity.type
_entity.pdbx_description
1 polymer ?
#
loop_
_entity_poly.entity_id
_entity_poly.type
_entity_poly.pdbx_seq_one_letter_code
_entity_poly.pdbx_strand_id
1 'polypeptide(L)'
;MLAKCGDNVRKAIVTSVNFGRDTDCTAASAAGLVAALAGPDTIPQKWVDQVEQGTINNPYTNSKLTIRETADGMFSALRNRADRQKREADHLAALVN
;
A
#
# COMPACT_ATOMS: atom_id res chain seq x y z
N MET A 1 -9.94 13.36 -9.97
CA MET A 1 -10.33 12.48 -8.84
C MET A 1 -9.37 12.63 -7.67
N LEU A 2 -8.09 12.29 -7.82
CA LEU A 2 -7.05 12.45 -6.79
C LEU A 2 -6.99 13.86 -6.21
N ALA A 3 -6.96 14.90 -7.07
CA ALA A 3 -6.98 16.30 -6.64
C ALA A 3 -8.23 16.72 -5.81
N LYS A 4 -9.34 15.98 -5.88
CA LYS A 4 -10.56 16.28 -5.10
C LYS A 4 -10.66 15.50 -3.78
N CYS A 5 -9.84 14.45 -3.61
CA CYS A 5 -9.85 13.60 -2.42
C CYS A 5 -8.93 14.14 -1.32
N GLY A 6 -7.89 14.90 -1.70
CA GLY A 6 -6.94 15.47 -0.74
C GLY A 6 -6.17 14.38 0.00
N ASP A 7 -6.11 14.51 1.32
CA ASP A 7 -5.50 13.59 2.28
C ASP A 7 -6.47 12.51 2.79
N ASN A 8 -7.72 12.50 2.33
CA ASN A 8 -8.75 11.61 2.86
C ASN A 8 -8.90 10.34 2.01
N VAL A 9 -8.30 9.24 2.47
CA VAL A 9 -8.32 7.93 1.83
C VAL A 9 -9.73 7.35 1.75
N ARG A 10 -10.55 7.50 2.81
CA ARG A 10 -11.95 7.07 2.77
C ARG A 10 -12.71 7.77 1.64
N LYS A 11 -12.53 9.08 1.50
CA LYS A 11 -13.16 9.86 0.42
C LYS A 11 -12.68 9.38 -0.95
N ALA A 12 -11.40 9.05 -1.09
CA ALA A 12 -10.86 8.46 -2.29
C ALA A 12 -11.61 7.15 -2.62
N ILE A 13 -11.64 6.18 -1.70
CA ILE A 13 -12.33 4.90 -1.88
C ILE A 13 -13.79 5.09 -2.28
N VAL A 14 -14.56 5.87 -1.49
CA VAL A 14 -16.00 6.07 -1.74
C VAL A 14 -16.24 6.77 -3.07
N THR A 15 -15.41 7.74 -3.45
CA THR A 15 -15.52 8.40 -4.75
C THR A 15 -15.21 7.42 -5.89
N SER A 16 -14.19 6.58 -5.74
CA SER A 16 -13.78 5.58 -6.73
C SER A 16 -14.88 4.59 -7.03
N VAL A 17 -15.43 3.96 -5.99
CA VAL A 17 -16.41 2.90 -6.17
C VAL A 17 -17.73 3.42 -6.74
N ASN A 18 -18.05 4.70 -6.49
CA ASN A 18 -19.24 5.36 -7.03
C ASN A 18 -19.01 6.02 -8.39
N PHE A 19 -17.80 5.95 -8.96
CA PHE A 19 -17.51 6.52 -10.29
C PHE A 19 -18.01 5.64 -11.46
N GLY A 20 -18.30 4.36 -11.19
CA GLY A 20 -18.85 3.39 -12.16
C GLY A 20 -17.81 2.66 -13.02
N ARG A 21 -18.26 1.61 -13.73
CA ARG A 21 -17.44 0.64 -14.52
C ARG A 21 -16.51 -0.21 -13.64
N ASP A 22 -15.20 0.03 -13.74
CA ASP A 22 -14.15 -0.68 -13.02
C ASP A 22 -13.94 -0.01 -11.66
N THR A 23 -14.62 -0.55 -10.64
CA THR A 23 -14.74 0.09 -9.34
C THR A 23 -13.66 -0.37 -8.37
N ASP A 24 -13.20 -1.61 -8.47
CA ASP A 24 -12.20 -2.19 -7.57
C ASP A 24 -10.79 -1.73 -7.94
N CYS A 25 -10.37 -1.80 -9.21
CA CYS A 25 -9.03 -1.39 -9.61
C CYS A 25 -8.86 0.13 -9.49
N THR A 26 -9.91 0.89 -9.84
CA THR A 26 -9.94 2.35 -9.64
C THR A 26 -9.86 2.70 -8.16
N ALA A 27 -10.58 1.99 -7.29
CA ALA A 27 -10.51 2.20 -5.85
C ALA A 27 -9.14 1.88 -5.28
N ALA A 28 -8.58 0.71 -5.60
CA ALA A 28 -7.28 0.27 -5.14
C ALA A 28 -6.17 1.26 -5.55
N SER A 29 -6.15 1.66 -6.82
CA SER A 29 -5.12 2.56 -7.36
C SER A 29 -5.22 3.97 -6.76
N ALA A 30 -6.43 4.56 -6.74
CA ALA A 30 -6.60 5.92 -6.26
C ALA A 30 -6.39 6.03 -4.74
N ALA A 31 -6.96 5.10 -3.97
CA ALA A 31 -6.81 5.10 -2.52
C ALA A 31 -5.38 4.76 -2.09
N GLY A 32 -4.72 3.82 -2.77
CA GLY A 32 -3.32 3.48 -2.53
C GLY A 32 -2.40 4.68 -2.70
N LEU A 33 -2.60 5.48 -3.75
CA LEU A 33 -1.80 6.68 -3.97
C LEU A 33 -2.06 7.78 -2.91
N VAL A 34 -3.32 7.99 -2.52
CA VAL A 34 -3.65 8.96 -1.45
C VAL A 34 -3.04 8.51 -0.12
N ALA A 35 -3.15 7.22 0.22
CA ALA A 35 -2.60 6.67 1.46
C ALA A 35 -1.06 6.71 1.49
N ALA A 36 -0.40 6.51 0.34
CA ALA A 36 1.06 6.62 0.24
C ALA A 36 1.57 8.04 0.54
N LEU A 37 0.77 9.07 0.24
CA LEU A 37 1.15 10.48 0.44
C LEU A 37 0.73 11.03 1.80
N ALA A 38 -0.46 10.63 2.29
CA ALA A 38 -1.08 11.23 3.48
C ALA A 38 -1.18 10.27 4.68
N GLY A 39 -0.84 8.99 4.51
CA GLY A 39 -1.05 7.94 5.50
C GLY A 39 -2.43 7.27 5.41
N PRO A 40 -2.60 6.08 6.00
CA PRO A 40 -3.82 5.28 5.89
C PRO A 40 -4.88 5.60 6.95
N ASP A 41 -4.62 6.50 7.90
CA ASP A 41 -5.39 6.66 9.15
C ASP A 41 -6.87 7.04 8.95
N THR A 42 -7.22 7.57 7.78
CA THR A 42 -8.60 7.91 7.45
C THR A 42 -9.43 6.72 6.96
N ILE A 43 -8.83 5.54 6.74
CA ILE A 43 -9.54 4.31 6.39
C ILE A 43 -10.31 3.82 7.63
N PRO A 44 -11.63 3.57 7.54
CA PRO A 44 -12.37 2.97 8.64
C PRO A 44 -11.81 1.59 8.99
N GLN A 45 -11.38 1.38 10.24
CA GLN A 45 -10.79 0.10 10.68
C GLN A 45 -11.69 -1.10 10.38
N LYS A 46 -13.01 -0.96 10.59
CA LYS A 46 -13.99 -2.00 10.25
C LYS A 46 -13.93 -2.50 8.80
N TRP A 47 -13.47 -1.68 7.85
CA TRP A 47 -13.30 -2.09 6.45
C TRP A 47 -12.05 -2.94 6.28
N VAL A 48 -10.95 -2.57 6.95
CA VAL A 48 -9.72 -3.36 6.99
C VAL A 48 -10.03 -4.73 7.61
N ASP A 49 -10.66 -4.75 8.78
CA ASP A 49 -11.01 -5.98 9.50
C ASP A 49 -11.87 -6.90 8.64
N GLN A 50 -12.89 -6.36 7.95
CA GLN A 50 -13.77 -7.13 7.09
C GLN A 50 -13.02 -7.79 5.91
N VAL A 51 -12.11 -7.06 5.26
CA VAL A 51 -11.33 -7.59 4.13
C VAL A 51 -10.30 -8.61 4.61
N GLU A 52 -9.66 -8.37 5.75
CA GLU A 52 -8.71 -9.32 6.35
C GLU A 52 -9.41 -10.62 6.73
N GLN A 53 -10.54 -10.55 7.43
CA GLN A 53 -11.34 -11.75 7.73
C GLN A 53 -11.78 -12.49 6.46
N GLY A 54 -12.19 -11.76 5.42
CA GLY A 54 -12.52 -12.37 4.13
C GLY A 54 -11.32 -13.07 3.48
N THR A 55 -10.14 -12.47 3.57
CA THR A 55 -8.90 -13.01 2.99
C THR A 55 -8.43 -14.24 3.75
N ILE A 56 -8.35 -14.18 5.09
CA ILE A 56 -7.89 -15.28 5.94
C ILE A 56 -8.76 -16.53 5.77
N ASN A 57 -10.09 -16.33 5.66
CA ASN A 57 -11.05 -17.41 5.52
C ASN A 57 -11.22 -17.92 4.08
N ASN A 58 -10.55 -17.31 3.10
CA ASN A 58 -10.66 -17.74 1.70
C ASN A 58 -9.83 -19.03 1.44
N PRO A 59 -10.44 -20.17 1.11
CA PRO A 59 -9.70 -21.41 0.86
C PRO A 59 -8.81 -21.34 -0.40
N TYR A 60 -9.06 -20.38 -1.29
CA TYR A 60 -8.33 -20.19 -2.55
C TYR A 60 -7.27 -19.09 -2.48
N THR A 61 -7.13 -18.38 -1.35
CA THR A 61 -6.06 -17.38 -1.24
C THR A 61 -4.70 -18.05 -1.04
N ASN A 62 -3.68 -17.53 -1.72
CA ASN A 62 -2.28 -17.85 -1.48
C ASN A 62 -1.64 -16.96 -0.40
N SER A 63 -2.31 -15.88 0.03
CA SER A 63 -1.82 -15.02 1.10
C SER A 63 -2.40 -15.44 2.44
N LYS A 64 -1.53 -15.63 3.44
CA LYS A 64 -1.91 -15.88 4.84
C LYS A 64 -1.52 -14.73 5.78
N LEU A 65 -1.08 -13.63 5.20
CA LEU A 65 -0.67 -12.43 5.91
C LEU A 65 -1.84 -11.45 6.01
N THR A 66 -1.86 -10.68 7.09
CA THR A 66 -2.66 -9.46 7.20
C THR A 66 -2.21 -8.42 6.15
N ILE A 67 -3.05 -7.40 5.92
CA ILE A 67 -2.70 -6.28 5.05
C ILE A 67 -1.46 -5.58 5.63
N ARG A 68 -1.40 -5.44 6.96
CA ARG A 68 -0.27 -4.82 7.66
C ARG A 68 1.03 -5.59 7.49
N GLU A 69 1.02 -6.91 7.73
CA GLU A 69 2.21 -7.75 7.57
C GLU A 69 2.72 -7.75 6.13
N THR A 70 1.80 -7.76 5.15
CA THR A 70 2.15 -7.67 3.74
C THR A 70 2.84 -6.34 3.43
N ALA A 71 2.26 -5.22 3.88
CA ALA A 71 2.83 -3.89 3.68
C ALA A 71 4.20 -3.73 4.35
N ASP A 72 4.35 -4.21 5.58
CA ASP A 72 5.61 -4.15 6.35
C ASP A 72 6.70 -5.03 5.73
N GLY A 73 6.32 -6.21 5.22
CA GLY A 73 7.22 -7.09 4.47
C GLY A 73 7.75 -6.43 3.20
N MET A 74 6.88 -5.83 2.40
CA MET A 74 7.26 -5.08 1.18
C MET A 74 8.16 -3.88 1.51
N PHE A 75 7.80 -3.11 2.53
CA PHE A 75 8.60 -1.96 2.98
C PHE A 75 9.98 -2.38 3.46
N SER A 76 10.06 -3.46 4.24
CA SER A 76 11.32 -4.03 4.72
C SER A 76 12.21 -4.50 3.57
N ALA A 77 11.63 -5.17 2.57
CA ALA A 77 12.36 -5.60 1.37
C ALA A 77 12.93 -4.41 0.59
N LEU A 78 12.14 -3.35 0.41
CA LEU A 78 12.60 -2.13 -0.26
C LEU A 78 13.74 -1.45 0.49
N ARG A 79 13.62 -1.32 1.82
CA ARG A 79 14.68 -0.75 2.67
C ARG A 79 15.97 -1.57 2.57
N ASN A 80 15.86 -2.89 2.67
CA ASN A 80 17.03 -3.78 2.55
C ASN A 80 17.73 -3.64 1.19
N ARG A 81 16.96 -3.45 0.11
CA ARG A 81 17.51 -3.17 -1.22
C ARG A 81 18.25 -1.83 -1.26
N ALA A 82 17.65 -0.77 -0.72
CA ALA A 82 18.27 0.56 -0.67
C ALA A 82 19.58 0.54 0.14
N ASP A 83 19.59 -0.12 1.29
CA ASP A 83 20.78 -0.27 2.14
C ASP A 83 21.89 -1.05 1.44
N ARG A 84 21.54 -2.09 0.67
CA ARG A 84 22.51 -2.82 -0.14
C ARG A 84 23.14 -1.94 -1.21
N GLN A 85 22.32 -1.19 -1.95
CA GLN A 85 22.80 -0.28 -2.99
C GLN A 85 23.72 0.82 -2.42
N LYS A 86 23.36 1.36 -1.27
CA LYS A 86 24.20 2.34 -0.56
C LYS A 86 25.55 1.76 -0.17
N ARG A 87 25.58 0.58 0.47
CA ARG A 87 26.83 -0.09 0.84
C ARG A 87 27.73 -0.38 -0.35
N GLU A 88 27.14 -0.77 -1.47
CA GLU A 88 27.88 -1.03 -2.72
C GLU A 88 28.46 0.26 -3.30
N ALA A 89 27.69 1.35 -3.34
CA ALA A 89 28.18 2.66 -3.76
C ALA A 89 29.31 3.18 -2.85
N ASP A 90 29.16 3.05 -1.53
CA ASP A 90 30.18 3.43 -0.54
C ASP A 90 31.47 2.61 -0.73
N HIS A 91 31.34 1.31 -1.01
CA HIS A 91 32.49 0.44 -1.28
C HIS A 91 33.24 0.85 -2.56
N LEU A 92 32.51 1.12 -3.66
CA LEU A 92 33.12 1.58 -4.91
C LEU A 92 33.80 2.94 -4.75
N ALA A 93 33.19 3.87 -3.99
CA ALA A 93 33.80 5.17 -3.71
C ALA A 93 35.11 5.06 -2.92
N ALA A 94 35.22 4.07 -2.02
CA ALA A 94 36.44 3.81 -1.26
C ALA A 94 37.59 3.22 -2.09
N LEU A 95 37.30 2.64 -3.27
CA LEU A 95 38.33 2.09 -4.18
C LEU A 95 38.94 3.15 -5.10
N VAL A 96 38.30 4.32 -5.23
CA VAL A 96 38.71 5.42 -6.13
C VAL A 96 39.41 6.56 -5.38
N ASN A 97 39.43 6.51 -4.04
CA ASN A 97 40.21 7.40 -3.17
C ASN A 97 41.46 6.68 -2.65
#